data_AF-A0A9W6RFK1-F1
#
_entry.id   AF-A0A9W6RFK1-F1
#
_cell.length_a   1.000
_cell.length_b   1.000
_cell.length_c   1.000
_cell.angle_alpha   90.00
_cell.angle_beta   90.00
_cell.angle_gamma   90.00
#
_symmetry.space_group_name_H-M   'P 1'
#
loop_
_entity.id
_entity.type
_entity.pdbx_description
1 polymer ?
#
loop_
_entity_poly.entity_id
_entity_poly.type
_entity_poly.pdbx_seq_one_letter_code
_entity_poly.pdbx_strand_id
1 'polypeptide(L)'
;MVRDRAHPAGASRHLVDAALEAGAGRSVQESICFIYAGRGHAWIDKDVPLDPPPFGRANEAAEVQARRFTEAGGTGVELRFGRFYAWDSTCTRYMRRMARRRLPAIPGPKDATRRPSPPSARPPGPGTSRTTGRRPAGSSTGRRPRRSAYGRP
;
A
#
# COMPACT_ATOMS: atom_id res chain seq x y z
N MET A 1 -31.53 -7.82 -20.64
CA MET A 1 -30.56 -7.02 -19.88
C MET A 1 -29.17 -7.62 -20.08
N VAL A 2 -28.41 -7.11 -21.06
CA VAL A 2 -27.02 -7.51 -21.25
C VAL A 2 -26.19 -6.72 -20.24
N ARG A 3 -25.59 -7.39 -19.26
CA ARG A 3 -24.60 -6.76 -18.39
C ARG A 3 -23.38 -6.44 -19.24
N ASP A 4 -23.22 -5.18 -19.58
CA ASP A 4 -21.97 -4.67 -20.14
C ASP A 4 -20.85 -4.98 -19.14
N ARG A 5 -20.01 -5.98 -19.46
CA ARG A 5 -18.82 -6.26 -18.67
C ARG A 5 -17.83 -5.18 -19.05
N ALA A 6 -17.90 -4.04 -18.36
CA ALA A 6 -16.89 -3.00 -18.47
C ALA A 6 -15.52 -3.67 -18.39
N HIS A 7 -14.71 -3.48 -19.43
CA HIS A 7 -13.31 -3.88 -19.40
C HIS A 7 -12.70 -3.28 -18.12
N PRO A 8 -11.93 -4.01 -17.29
CA PRO A 8 -11.52 -3.53 -15.97
C PRO A 8 -10.81 -2.17 -15.97
N ALA A 9 -10.18 -1.76 -17.08
CA ALA A 9 -9.63 -0.41 -17.25
C ALA A 9 -10.70 0.70 -17.46
N GLY A 10 -11.88 0.36 -17.97
CA GLY A 10 -13.01 1.28 -18.18
C GLY A 10 -13.89 1.51 -16.96
N ALA A 11 -13.88 0.60 -15.98
CA ALA A 11 -14.67 0.73 -14.75
C ALA A 11 -14.33 2.00 -13.96
N SER A 12 -13.05 2.33 -13.80
CA SER A 12 -12.61 3.54 -13.08
C SER A 12 -13.10 4.82 -13.75
N ARG A 13 -13.17 4.83 -15.08
CA ARG A 13 -13.71 5.96 -15.85
C ARG A 13 -15.18 6.17 -15.56
N HIS A 14 -15.99 5.11 -15.61
CA HIS A 14 -17.43 5.22 -15.35
C HIS A 14 -17.73 5.76 -13.94
N LEU A 15 -16.93 5.36 -12.94
CA LEU A 15 -17.07 5.89 -11.58
C LEU A 15 -16.75 7.38 -11.49
N VAL A 16 -15.71 7.85 -12.20
CA VAL A 16 -15.36 9.28 -12.22
C VAL A 16 -16.36 10.09 -13.03
N ASP A 17 -16.83 9.59 -14.18
CA ASP A 17 -17.89 10.23 -14.97
C ASP A 17 -19.14 10.46 -14.09
N ALA A 18 -19.61 9.41 -13.40
CA ALA A 18 -20.76 9.52 -12.50
C ALA A 18 -20.51 10.47 -11.31
N ALA A 19 -19.30 10.48 -10.74
CA ALA A 19 -18.95 11.37 -9.64
C ALA A 19 -18.93 12.84 -10.06
N LEU A 20 -18.47 13.13 -11.28
CA LEU A 20 -18.49 14.48 -11.86
C LEU A 20 -19.92 14.92 -12.16
N GLU A 21 -20.73 14.08 -12.78
CA GLU A 21 -22.15 14.35 -13.06
C GLU A 21 -22.94 14.60 -11.78
N ALA A 22 -22.65 13.87 -10.71
CA ALA A 22 -23.29 14.05 -9.41
C ALA A 22 -22.77 15.27 -8.62
N GLY A 23 -21.73 15.97 -9.10
CA GLY A 23 -21.12 17.09 -8.40
C GLY A 23 -20.43 16.68 -7.09
N ALA A 24 -19.91 15.46 -7.00
CA ALA A 24 -19.22 14.99 -5.80
C ALA A 24 -17.98 15.85 -5.50
N GLY A 25 -17.68 16.09 -4.22
CA GLY A 25 -16.46 16.81 -3.83
C GLY A 25 -15.20 15.94 -3.85
N ARG A 26 -15.37 14.61 -3.78
CA ARG A 26 -14.27 13.64 -3.66
C ARG A 26 -14.55 12.38 -4.47
N SER A 27 -13.52 11.86 -5.13
CA SER A 27 -13.51 10.49 -5.67
C SER A 27 -12.33 9.72 -5.09
N VAL A 28 -12.58 8.49 -4.66
CA VAL A 28 -11.54 7.60 -4.13
C VAL A 28 -11.44 6.39 -5.04
N GLN A 29 -10.26 6.20 -5.61
CA GLN A 29 -9.91 5.08 -6.47
C GLN A 29 -9.04 4.10 -5.68
N GLU A 30 -9.50 2.86 -5.57
CA GLU A 30 -8.72 1.80 -4.93
C GLU A 30 -7.62 1.29 -5.88
N SER A 31 -6.44 1.03 -5.31
CA SER A 31 -5.26 0.51 -6.01
C SER A 31 -4.45 -0.40 -5.07
N ILE A 32 -3.40 -1.04 -5.58
CA ILE A 32 -2.59 -2.02 -4.83
C ILE A 32 -1.09 -1.72 -4.91
N CYS A 33 -0.33 -1.99 -3.85
CA CYS A 33 1.11 -1.75 -3.83
C CYS A 33 1.95 -2.74 -4.66
N PHE A 34 1.35 -3.76 -5.30
CA PHE A 34 2.11 -4.75 -6.09
C PHE A 34 2.56 -4.24 -7.47
N ILE A 35 2.25 -2.98 -7.79
CA ILE A 35 2.63 -2.31 -9.03
C ILE A 35 3.87 -1.42 -8.87
N TYR A 36 4.49 -1.40 -7.68
CA TYR A 36 5.78 -0.72 -7.50
C TYR A 36 6.93 -1.61 -7.95
N ALA A 37 7.97 -0.97 -8.50
CA ALA A 37 9.25 -1.64 -8.72
C ALA A 37 9.83 -2.18 -7.40
N GLY A 38 10.45 -3.37 -7.48
CA GLY A 38 11.14 -3.96 -6.34
C GLY A 38 12.31 -3.08 -5.86
N ARG A 39 12.39 -2.83 -4.55
CA ARG A 39 13.43 -1.99 -3.93
C ARG A 39 14.23 -2.68 -2.82
N GLY A 40 14.17 -4.00 -2.76
CA GLY A 40 14.84 -4.79 -1.72
C GLY A 40 14.41 -4.33 -0.32
N HIS A 41 15.37 -3.85 0.47
CA HIS A 41 15.14 -3.35 1.83
C HIS A 41 14.86 -1.84 1.90
N ALA A 42 14.94 -1.11 0.79
CA ALA A 42 14.64 0.31 0.79
C ALA A 42 13.13 0.56 0.91
N TRP A 43 12.77 1.68 1.54
CA TRP A 43 11.38 2.08 1.68
C TRP A 43 10.75 2.41 0.31
N ILE A 44 9.47 2.08 0.19
CA ILE A 44 8.62 2.51 -0.92
C ILE A 44 7.66 3.55 -0.37
N ASP A 45 7.70 4.74 -0.96
CA ASP A 45 6.73 5.80 -0.76
C ASP A 45 5.91 6.02 -2.04
N LYS A 46 5.05 7.03 -2.04
CA LYS A 46 4.14 7.31 -3.16
C LYS A 46 4.86 7.79 -4.43
N ASP A 47 6.07 8.33 -4.30
CA ASP A 47 6.81 8.98 -5.38
C ASP A 47 7.74 8.00 -6.11
N VAL A 48 7.84 6.75 -5.61
CA VAL A 48 8.54 5.68 -6.31
C VAL A 48 7.83 5.37 -7.64
N PRO A 49 8.55 5.30 -8.77
CA PRO A 49 7.95 4.92 -10.04
C PRO A 49 7.24 3.58 -9.98
N LEU A 50 6.11 3.49 -10.67
CA LEU A 50 5.39 2.24 -10.85
C LEU A 50 6.08 1.39 -11.92
N ASP A 51 6.03 0.07 -11.73
CA ASP A 51 6.43 -0.97 -12.69
C ASP A 51 5.30 -2.02 -12.73
N PRO A 52 4.14 -1.68 -13.33
CA PRO A 52 2.97 -2.51 -13.25
C PRO A 52 3.10 -3.76 -14.15
N PRO A 53 2.89 -4.97 -13.62
CA PRO A 53 2.71 -6.15 -14.45
C PRO A 53 1.41 -6.04 -15.27
N PRO A 54 1.15 -6.93 -16.25
CA PRO A 54 -0.02 -6.81 -17.13
C PRO A 54 -1.39 -6.69 -16.42
N PHE A 55 -1.53 -7.26 -15.21
CA PHE A 55 -2.74 -7.14 -14.41
C PHE A 55 -2.90 -5.78 -13.70
N GLY A 56 -1.85 -4.95 -13.67
CA GLY A 56 -1.80 -3.64 -13.04
C GLY A 56 -2.40 -2.51 -13.88
N ARG A 57 -2.77 -2.75 -15.15
CA ARG A 57 -3.34 -1.73 -16.06
C ARG A 57 -4.58 -1.02 -15.50
N ALA A 58 -5.41 -1.73 -14.74
CA ALA A 58 -6.59 -1.14 -14.11
C ALA A 58 -6.19 -0.10 -13.03
N ASN A 59 -5.05 -0.29 -12.36
CA ASN A 59 -4.56 0.63 -11.35
C ASN A 59 -4.01 1.91 -11.99
N GLU A 60 -3.30 1.80 -13.11
CA GLU A 60 -2.86 2.96 -13.90
C GLU A 60 -4.06 3.79 -14.37
N ALA A 61 -5.11 3.11 -14.88
CA ALA A 61 -6.34 3.78 -15.26
C ALA A 61 -6.99 4.48 -14.06
N ALA A 62 -6.97 3.87 -12.87
CA ALA A 62 -7.49 4.46 -11.65
C ALA A 62 -6.73 5.73 -11.23
N GLU A 63 -5.39 5.74 -11.34
CA GLU A 63 -4.54 6.92 -11.10
C GLU A 63 -4.88 8.07 -12.06
N VAL A 64 -4.99 7.77 -13.36
CA VAL A 64 -5.36 8.77 -14.38
C VAL A 64 -6.74 9.36 -14.09
N GLN A 65 -7.71 8.56 -13.68
CA GLN A 65 -9.07 9.04 -13.39
C GLN A 65 -9.14 9.85 -12.09
N ALA A 66 -8.39 9.48 -11.05
CA ALA A 66 -8.27 10.29 -9.84
C ALA A 66 -7.66 11.66 -10.14
N ARG A 67 -6.61 11.70 -10.99
CA ARG A 67 -6.02 12.95 -11.47
C ARG A 67 -7.03 13.78 -12.26
N ARG A 68 -7.75 13.18 -13.21
CA ARG A 68 -8.80 13.85 -14.00
C ARG A 68 -9.87 14.49 -13.11
N PHE A 69 -10.32 13.78 -12.08
CA PHE A 69 -11.31 14.33 -11.13
C PHE A 69 -10.77 15.54 -10.36
N THR A 70 -9.47 15.53 -10.05
CA THR A 70 -8.80 16.65 -9.37
C THR A 70 -8.66 17.85 -10.31
N GLU A 71 -8.31 17.62 -11.57
CA GLU A 71 -8.23 18.65 -12.61
C GLU A 71 -9.60 19.30 -12.90
N ALA A 72 -10.70 18.58 -12.67
CA ALA A 72 -12.07 19.10 -12.75
C ALA A 72 -12.51 19.92 -11.52
N GLY A 73 -11.60 20.18 -10.56
CA GLY A 73 -11.86 21.00 -9.37
C GLY A 73 -12.31 20.22 -8.13
N GLY A 74 -12.44 18.89 -8.22
CA GLY A 74 -12.71 18.02 -7.08
C GLY A 74 -11.42 17.60 -6.36
N THR A 75 -11.54 16.69 -5.38
CA THR A 75 -10.40 16.01 -4.76
C THR A 75 -10.38 14.54 -5.17
N GLY A 76 -9.47 14.16 -6.07
CA GLY A 76 -9.23 12.76 -6.42
C GLY A 76 -8.17 12.14 -5.53
N VAL A 77 -8.44 10.92 -5.05
CA VAL A 77 -7.54 10.18 -4.15
C VAL A 77 -7.32 8.79 -4.72
N GLU A 78 -6.06 8.41 -4.93
CA GLU A 78 -5.69 7.01 -5.18
C GLU A 78 -5.16 6.38 -3.90
N LEU A 79 -5.77 5.26 -3.49
CA LEU A 79 -5.41 4.57 -2.26
C LEU A 79 -4.79 3.20 -2.57
N ARG A 80 -3.47 3.11 -2.40
CA ARG A 80 -2.69 1.89 -2.68
C ARG A 80 -2.58 1.04 -1.42
N PHE A 81 -3.28 -0.10 -1.39
CA PHE A 81 -3.22 -1.03 -0.27
C PHE A 81 -2.18 -2.13 -0.44
N GLY A 82 -1.61 -2.55 0.69
CA GLY A 82 -0.92 -3.82 0.81
C GLY A 82 -1.89 -5.00 0.73
N ARG A 83 -1.38 -6.22 0.94
CA ARG A 83 -2.26 -7.40 0.95
C ARG A 83 -3.13 -7.40 2.19
N PHE A 84 -4.44 -7.45 2.00
CA PHE A 84 -5.35 -7.74 3.10
C PHE A 84 -5.25 -9.18 3.58
N TYR A 85 -5.39 -9.38 4.88
CA TYR A 85 -5.56 -10.70 5.49
C TYR A 85 -6.70 -10.63 6.51
N ALA A 86 -7.62 -11.57 6.43
CA ALA A 86 -8.76 -11.69 7.34
C ALA A 86 -9.17 -13.17 7.43
N TRP A 87 -9.72 -13.60 8.55
CA TRP A 87 -9.98 -15.02 8.83
C TRP A 87 -10.95 -15.68 7.83
N ASP A 88 -11.89 -14.89 7.32
CA ASP A 88 -12.95 -15.27 6.38
C ASP A 88 -12.54 -15.05 4.91
N SER A 89 -11.57 -14.19 4.64
CA SER A 89 -11.12 -13.90 3.26
C SER A 89 -10.65 -15.14 2.52
N THR A 90 -11.09 -15.26 1.25
CA THR A 90 -10.74 -16.38 0.37
C THR A 90 -9.23 -16.56 0.24
N CYS A 91 -8.47 -15.47 0.08
CA CYS A 91 -7.01 -15.50 0.01
C CYS A 91 -6.38 -16.08 1.28
N THR A 92 -6.81 -15.65 2.47
CA THR A 92 -6.25 -16.16 3.74
C THR A 92 -6.60 -17.62 3.97
N ARG A 93 -7.83 -18.04 3.64
CA ARG A 93 -8.25 -19.44 3.71
C ARG A 93 -7.45 -20.33 2.76
N TYR A 94 -7.19 -19.86 1.54
CA TYR A 94 -6.33 -20.56 0.57
C TYR A 94 -4.90 -20.74 1.10
N MET A 95 -4.29 -19.66 1.61
CA MET A 95 -2.95 -19.72 2.19
C MET A 95 -2.87 -20.67 3.38
N ARG A 96 -3.87 -20.63 4.27
CA ARG A 96 -3.97 -21.57 5.41
C ARG A 96 -4.09 -23.02 4.93
N ARG A 97 -4.81 -23.26 3.83
CA ARG A 97 -4.94 -24.60 3.23
C ARG A 97 -3.61 -25.08 2.64
N MET A 98 -2.88 -24.22 1.93
CA MET A 98 -1.55 -24.53 1.39
C MET A 98 -0.54 -24.81 2.51
N ALA A 99 -0.49 -23.95 3.52
CA ALA A 99 0.37 -24.13 4.69
C ALA A 99 0.11 -25.47 5.41
N ARG A 100 -1.16 -25.85 5.59
CA ARG A 100 -1.51 -27.16 6.19
C ARG A 100 -1.10 -28.36 5.34
N ARG A 101 -0.93 -28.18 4.03
CA ARG A 101 -0.44 -29.20 3.10
C ARG A 101 1.09 -29.16 2.92
N ARG A 102 1.79 -28.32 3.68
CA ARG A 102 3.24 -28.06 3.51
C ARG A 102 3.61 -27.60 2.10
N LEU A 103 2.67 -26.95 1.43
CA LEU A 103 2.87 -26.34 0.11
C LEU A 103 3.16 -24.84 0.29
N PRO A 104 3.96 -24.24 -0.62
CA PRO A 104 4.24 -22.81 -0.57
C PRO A 104 2.95 -22.00 -0.66
N ALA A 105 2.63 -21.29 0.42
CA ALA A 105 1.43 -20.47 0.53
C ALA A 105 1.63 -19.03 0.03
N ILE A 106 2.87 -18.65 -0.25
CA ILE A 106 3.26 -17.29 -0.65
C ILE A 106 4.09 -17.40 -1.93
N PRO A 107 3.65 -16.77 -3.04
CA PRO A 107 4.44 -16.68 -4.25
C PRO A 107 5.58 -15.66 -4.09
N GLY A 108 6.72 -15.95 -4.72
CA GLY A 108 7.89 -15.08 -4.79
C GLY A 108 9.09 -15.55 -3.95
N PRO A 109 10.23 -14.85 -4.06
CA PRO A 109 11.45 -15.15 -3.30
C PRO A 109 11.23 -15.07 -1.78
N LYS A 110 12.02 -15.85 -1.02
CA LYS A 110 11.92 -15.95 0.45
C LYS A 110 12.20 -14.64 1.20
N ASP A 111 12.95 -13.75 0.58
CA ASP A 111 13.43 -12.45 1.07
C ASP A 111 12.61 -11.27 0.53
N ALA A 112 11.55 -11.54 -0.23
CA ALA A 112 10.65 -10.51 -0.70
C ALA A 112 9.89 -9.85 0.46
N THR A 113 10.03 -8.53 0.59
CA THR A 113 9.31 -7.76 1.61
C THR A 113 7.87 -7.48 1.14
N ARG A 114 6.88 -7.77 1.98
CA ARG A 114 5.47 -7.48 1.71
C ARG A 114 4.81 -6.86 2.94
N ARG A 115 4.07 -5.76 2.75
CA ARG A 115 3.28 -5.14 3.83
C ARG A 115 1.91 -5.83 3.95
N PRO A 116 1.59 -6.49 5.08
CA PRO A 116 0.25 -6.93 5.37
C PRO A 116 -0.60 -5.76 5.87
N SER A 117 -1.84 -5.67 5.41
CA SER A 117 -2.82 -4.70 5.88
C SER A 117 -3.94 -5.45 6.61
N PRO A 118 -4.22 -5.20 7.89
CA PRO A 118 -5.45 -5.69 8.49
C PRO A 118 -6.66 -4.98 7.83
N PRO A 119 -7.85 -5.61 7.80
CA PRO A 119 -9.06 -4.97 7.25
C PRO A 119 -9.45 -3.70 8.03
N SER A 120 -9.05 -3.60 9.29
CA SER A 120 -9.25 -2.43 10.15
C SER A 120 -8.17 -1.35 9.99
N ALA A 121 -7.26 -1.48 9.02
CA ALA A 121 -6.20 -0.50 8.81
C ALA A 121 -6.81 0.88 8.51
N ARG A 122 -6.75 1.77 9.49
CA ARG A 122 -7.23 3.15 9.37
C ARG A 122 -6.32 3.90 8.40
N PRO A 123 -6.85 4.68 7.45
CA PRO A 123 -6.02 5.55 6.62
C PRO A 123 -5.25 6.52 7.53
N PRO A 124 -4.00 6.89 7.17
CA PRO A 124 -3.30 7.94 7.89
C PRO A 124 -4.15 9.22 7.86
N GLY A 125 -4.32 9.85 9.03
CA GLY A 125 -5.01 11.13 9.13
C GLY A 125 -4.32 12.20 8.28
N PRO A 126 -5.03 13.27 7.87
CA PRO A 126 -4.43 14.34 7.10
C PRO A 126 -3.29 15.00 7.90
N GLY A 127 -2.07 14.85 7.39
CA GLY A 127 -0.92 15.69 7.73
C GLY A 127 -0.21 15.41 9.05
N THR A 128 0.77 14.51 9.03
CA THR A 128 2.05 14.75 9.72
C THR A 128 3.18 14.24 8.84
N SER A 129 3.64 15.08 7.92
CA SER A 129 4.97 14.95 7.31
C SER A 129 5.99 15.11 8.43
N ARG A 130 6.33 14.00 9.09
CA ARG A 130 7.44 13.98 10.04
C ARG A 130 8.73 13.92 9.24
N THR A 131 9.24 15.10 8.89
CA THR A 131 10.60 15.30 8.40
C THR A 131 11.56 14.72 9.45
N THR A 132 11.98 13.46 9.29
CA THR A 132 13.06 12.91 10.11
C THR A 132 14.35 13.54 9.63
N GLY A 133 14.67 14.69 10.22
CA GLY A 133 15.96 15.34 10.09
C GLY A 133 17.08 14.37 10.45
N ARG A 134 17.95 14.16 9.47
CA ARG A 134 19.26 13.52 9.58
C ARG A 134 20.05 14.22 10.71
N ARG A 135 20.24 13.55 11.86
CA ARG A 135 21.21 14.03 12.86
C ARG A 135 22.62 13.91 12.27
N PRO A 136 23.44 14.98 12.26
CA PRO A 136 24.84 14.85 11.88
C PRO A 136 25.60 14.09 12.97
N ALA A 137 26.51 13.23 12.54
CA ALA A 137 27.43 12.50 13.41
C ALA A 137 28.43 13.49 14.03
N GLY A 138 28.27 13.76 15.32
CA GLY A 138 29.25 14.46 16.15
C GLY A 138 30.19 13.47 16.82
N SER A 139 31.48 13.73 16.70
CA SER A 139 32.62 12.95 17.13
C SER A 139 32.80 12.81 18.65
N SER A 140 33.53 11.75 19.01
CA SER A 140 34.02 11.27 20.31
C SER A 140 34.48 12.29 21.35
N THR A 141 34.18 12.03 22.63
CA THR A 141 35.13 11.84 23.75
C THR A 141 34.38 11.69 25.09
N GLY A 142 34.77 10.73 25.95
CA GLY A 142 34.25 10.67 27.32
C GLY A 142 34.16 9.28 27.97
N ARG A 143 35.29 8.85 28.54
CA ARG A 143 35.58 7.68 29.37
C ARG A 143 34.48 7.27 30.40
N ARG A 144 34.22 5.96 30.54
CA ARG A 144 33.44 5.32 31.64
C ARG A 144 34.13 5.49 33.01
N PRO A 145 33.43 5.21 34.13
CA PRO A 145 33.68 3.89 34.74
C PRO A 145 32.43 3.14 35.23
N ARG A 146 32.66 1.83 35.40
CA ARG A 146 31.75 0.77 35.83
C ARG A 146 31.32 0.94 37.30
N ARG A 147 30.08 0.54 37.63
CA ARG A 147 29.74 0.04 38.97
C ARG A 147 28.97 -1.28 38.87
N SER A 148 29.61 -2.30 39.45
CA SER A 148 29.10 -3.57 39.98
C SER A 148 28.13 -3.29 41.15
N ALA A 149 27.23 -4.14 41.65
CA ALA A 149 27.04 -5.58 41.60
C ALA A 149 25.56 -5.87 41.94
N TYR A 150 24.96 -6.90 41.33
CA TYR A 150 23.80 -7.58 41.93
C TYR A 150 24.31 -8.60 42.95
N GLY A 151 23.73 -8.57 44.14
CA GLY A 151 23.98 -9.53 45.20
C GLY A 151 22.76 -10.36 45.55
N ARG A 152 23.05 -11.44 46.29
CA ARG A 152 22.19 -12.38 47.03
C ARG A 152 21.67 -13.61 46.27
N PRO A 153 21.35 -14.68 47.01
CA PRO A 153 22.20 -15.42 47.96
C PRO A 153 22.35 -16.90 47.54
#